data_AF-A0A963Q895-F1
#
_entry.id   AF-A0A963Q895-F1
#
_cell.length_a   1.000
_cell.length_b   1.000
_cell.length_c   1.000
_cell.angle_alpha   90.00
_cell.angle_beta   90.00
_cell.angle_gamma   90.00
#
_symmetry.space_group_name_H-M   'P 1'
#
loop_
_entity.id
_entity.type
_entity.pdbx_description
1 polymer ?
#
loop_
_entity_poly.entity_id
_entity_poly.type
_entity_poly.pdbx_seq_one_letter_code
_entity_poly.pdbx_strand_id
1 'polypeptide(L)'
;ADNQGPRIRIAVTDTGNGISPEMAHQVFSAFERLGAERGTIEGTGIGLSISRRLVGAMGGSIGYESRMQQGSTFWVDLPSLTPATATGSTAEGNPASRIVQPLAHRDRSRVLVAEDYGPNQAVLKLQLSSLGCTVDMVSDGVEALACWKAKAYDLVLSDLDMPNMGGHELARAIRALESDDGRRVPIVAISAAAVAGERERCLAAGMDDMLTKPVSLEMLAAMLGRWLGVVRQAPAAAPAPSPAGTAPVQAEPAVLDLDALYAVLGRVSTAQARSLLATFVDTARSGIDRLAAADPEPQELAREMHRQRSSARTVGALRYAALAQAIERDAHQRAGAELAPSLQALAEALEQVRQRAADVDAMDETSMPAPLQVEAQAQDLVGSVLVVDDDPVVLMQMQQMLTGIGIGEVLTASNGVDALWQMNGRPA
;
A
#
# COMPACT_ATOMS: atom_id res chain seq x y z
N ALA A 1 -2.83 41.64 26.86
CA ALA A 1 -3.89 41.13 25.95
C ALA A 1 -3.32 39.90 25.27
N ASP A 2 -3.96 38.76 25.48
CA ASP A 2 -3.51 37.42 25.04
C ASP A 2 -3.21 37.40 23.55
N ASN A 3 -1.94 37.14 23.22
CA ASN A 3 -1.49 36.91 21.85
C ASN A 3 -1.63 35.40 21.52
N GLN A 4 -2.86 34.88 21.54
CA GLN A 4 -3.13 33.55 21.00
C GLN A 4 -3.56 33.74 19.54
N GLY A 5 -2.72 33.27 18.61
CA GLY A 5 -3.03 33.26 17.18
C GLY A 5 -4.35 32.52 16.88
N PRO A 6 -4.83 32.57 15.63
CA PRO A 6 -6.06 31.90 15.25
C PRO A 6 -6.02 30.43 15.69
N ARG A 7 -7.13 29.90 16.21
CA ARG A 7 -7.24 28.49 16.62
C ARG A 7 -8.27 27.80 15.75
N ILE A 8 -8.01 26.55 15.40
CA ILE A 8 -8.96 25.71 14.67
C ILE A 8 -9.65 24.79 15.68
N ARG A 9 -10.98 24.91 15.75
CA ARG A 9 -11.81 23.98 16.55
C ARG A 9 -12.43 22.94 15.64
N ILE A 10 -12.20 21.66 15.97
CA ILE A 10 -12.87 20.52 15.34
C ILE A 10 -13.77 19.90 16.40
N ALA A 11 -15.05 19.74 16.10
CA ALA A 11 -16.02 19.16 17.02
C ALA A 11 -16.78 18.01 16.37
N VAL A 12 -17.01 16.94 17.15
CA VAL A 12 -17.79 15.76 16.76
C VAL A 12 -18.96 15.66 17.72
N THR A 13 -20.19 15.63 17.20
CA THR A 13 -21.42 15.54 18.00
C THR A 13 -22.15 14.23 17.69
N ASP A 14 -22.50 13.50 18.73
CA ASP A 14 -23.33 12.31 18.69
C ASP A 14 -24.67 12.56 19.39
N THR A 15 -25.66 11.70 19.13
CA THR A 15 -27.00 11.71 19.76
C THR A 15 -27.19 10.53 20.73
N GLY A 16 -26.09 9.97 21.26
CA GLY A 16 -26.09 8.79 22.12
C GLY A 16 -26.59 9.05 23.55
N ASN A 17 -26.30 8.10 24.44
CA ASN A 17 -26.81 8.12 25.82
C ASN A 17 -26.29 9.28 26.69
N GLY A 18 -25.28 10.02 26.21
CA GLY A 18 -24.58 11.03 26.99
C GLY A 18 -23.73 10.44 28.13
N ILE A 19 -23.01 11.30 28.84
CA ILE A 19 -22.10 10.96 29.93
C ILE A 19 -22.68 11.53 31.22
N SER A 20 -22.77 10.69 32.26
CA SER A 20 -23.28 11.13 33.55
C SER A 20 -22.28 12.07 34.25
N PRO A 21 -22.75 13.07 35.04
CA PRO A 21 -21.85 13.97 35.76
C PRO A 21 -20.88 13.27 36.70
N GLU A 22 -21.27 12.11 37.24
CA GLU A 22 -20.44 11.30 38.15
C GLU A 22 -19.20 10.72 37.45
N MET A 23 -19.29 10.47 36.14
CA MET A 23 -18.26 9.80 35.34
C MET A 23 -17.38 10.78 34.57
N ALA A 24 -17.62 12.09 34.73
CA ALA A 24 -16.93 13.16 34.03
C ALA A 24 -15.40 13.13 34.19
N HIS A 25 -14.92 12.77 35.38
CA HIS A 25 -13.49 12.72 35.69
C HIS A 25 -12.76 11.54 35.04
N GLN A 26 -13.49 10.55 34.51
CA GLN A 26 -12.95 9.31 33.93
C GLN A 26 -12.92 9.33 32.40
N VAL A 27 -13.54 10.33 31.76
CA VAL A 27 -13.73 10.40 30.30
C VAL A 27 -12.42 10.34 29.51
N PHE A 28 -11.33 10.88 30.06
CA PHE A 28 -10.01 10.86 29.43
C PHE A 28 -9.02 9.89 30.09
N SER A 29 -9.50 9.04 31.01
CA SER A 29 -8.68 8.00 31.64
C SER A 29 -8.52 6.82 30.70
N ALA A 30 -7.33 6.21 30.71
CA ALA A 30 -7.08 5.02 29.92
C ALA A 30 -7.84 3.82 30.51
N PHE A 31 -8.36 2.96 29.64
CA PHE A 31 -9.09 1.72 29.97
C PHE A 31 -10.47 1.90 30.60
N GLU A 32 -10.94 3.15 30.77
CA GLU A 32 -12.28 3.44 31.26
C GLU A 32 -13.29 3.46 30.11
N ARG A 33 -14.32 2.62 30.18
CA ARG A 33 -15.38 2.52 29.16
C ARG A 33 -16.70 3.14 29.61
N LEU A 34 -16.69 3.86 30.72
CA LEU A 34 -17.80 4.63 31.24
C LEU A 34 -19.13 3.84 31.28
N GLY A 35 -19.08 2.59 31.75
CA GLY A 35 -20.27 1.74 31.89
C GLY A 35 -20.68 0.97 30.63
N ALA A 36 -19.96 1.13 29.51
CA ALA A 36 -20.16 0.35 28.28
C ALA A 36 -19.53 -1.05 28.32
N GLU A 37 -19.03 -1.50 29.49
CA GLU A 37 -18.47 -2.83 29.76
C GLU A 37 -19.41 -3.97 29.31
N ARG A 38 -20.73 -3.75 29.45
CA ARG A 38 -21.80 -4.72 29.15
C ARG A 38 -22.52 -4.45 27.84
N GLY A 39 -22.07 -3.46 27.05
CA GLY A 39 -22.66 -3.08 25.78
C GLY A 39 -22.08 -3.84 24.58
N THR A 40 -22.76 -3.76 23.44
CA THR A 40 -22.34 -4.36 22.16
C THR A 40 -21.25 -3.58 21.43
N ILE A 41 -20.83 -2.43 21.95
CA ILE A 41 -19.82 -1.56 21.33
C ILE A 41 -18.43 -1.97 21.80
N GLU A 42 -17.69 -2.73 20.99
CA GLU A 42 -16.31 -3.12 21.27
C GLU A 42 -15.36 -1.91 21.34
N GLY A 43 -14.40 -1.94 22.28
CA GLY A 43 -13.39 -0.89 22.44
C GLY A 43 -12.58 -1.06 23.72
N THR A 44 -11.30 -0.68 23.70
CA THR A 44 -10.38 -0.87 24.85
C THR A 44 -10.44 0.22 25.90
N GLY A 45 -11.25 1.28 25.71
CA GLY A 45 -11.29 2.45 26.59
C GLY A 45 -10.06 3.36 26.49
N ILE A 46 -9.21 3.18 25.47
CA ILE A 46 -7.93 3.91 25.36
C ILE A 46 -8.04 5.15 24.45
N GLY A 47 -9.02 5.18 23.53
CA GLY A 47 -9.10 6.17 22.45
C GLY A 47 -8.97 7.64 22.88
N LEU A 48 -9.78 8.08 23.86
CA LEU A 48 -9.76 9.46 24.35
C LEU A 48 -8.46 9.83 25.08
N SER A 49 -7.81 8.85 25.74
CA SER A 49 -6.51 9.07 26.39
C SER A 49 -5.38 9.28 25.38
N ILE A 50 -5.42 8.60 24.22
CA ILE A 50 -4.49 8.81 23.10
C ILE A 50 -4.77 10.16 22.46
N SER A 51 -6.03 10.47 22.15
CA SER A 51 -6.42 11.76 21.57
C SER A 51 -5.95 12.94 22.42
N ARG A 52 -6.07 12.85 23.76
CA ARG A 52 -5.57 13.88 24.68
C ARG A 52 -4.04 14.05 24.61
N ARG A 53 -3.28 12.96 24.52
CA ARG A 53 -1.82 13.01 24.37
C ARG A 53 -1.40 13.62 23.04
N LEU A 54 -2.04 13.21 21.94
CA LEU A 54 -1.76 13.73 20.60
C LEU A 54 -2.07 15.22 20.50
N VAL A 55 -3.26 15.65 20.95
CA VAL A 55 -3.66 17.05 20.93
C VAL A 55 -2.75 17.91 21.81
N GLY A 56 -2.34 17.40 22.98
CA GLY A 56 -1.36 18.07 23.83
C GLY A 56 0.01 18.22 23.18
N ALA A 57 0.49 17.17 22.48
CA ALA A 57 1.74 17.22 21.73
C ALA A 57 1.69 18.24 20.57
N MET A 58 0.51 18.48 20.01
CA MET A 58 0.26 19.51 18.99
C MET A 58 0.05 20.92 19.56
N GLY A 59 0.27 21.12 20.88
CA GLY A 59 0.04 22.41 21.55
C GLY A 59 -1.44 22.82 21.63
N GLY A 60 -2.34 21.86 21.43
CA GLY A 60 -3.79 22.06 21.47
C GLY A 60 -4.43 21.66 22.80
N SER A 61 -5.75 21.79 22.86
CA SER A 61 -6.58 21.33 23.98
C SER A 61 -7.75 20.49 23.50
N ILE A 62 -8.16 19.50 24.29
CA ILE A 62 -9.31 18.63 24.01
C ILE A 62 -10.33 18.78 25.14
N GLY A 63 -11.62 18.69 24.82
CA GLY A 63 -12.70 18.72 25.80
C GLY A 63 -13.97 18.10 25.27
N TYR A 64 -15.02 18.15 26.08
CA TYR A 64 -16.34 17.64 25.70
C TYR A 64 -17.46 18.40 26.42
N GLU A 65 -18.65 18.32 25.84
CA GLU A 65 -19.93 18.71 26.44
C GLU A 65 -20.87 17.52 26.28
N SER A 66 -21.59 17.14 27.32
CA SER A 66 -22.50 15.99 27.23
C SER A 66 -23.71 16.16 28.12
N ARG A 67 -24.84 15.65 27.66
CA ARG A 67 -26.09 15.61 28.41
C ARG A 67 -26.68 14.22 28.31
N MET A 68 -27.02 13.64 29.45
CA MET A 68 -27.68 12.32 29.49
C MET A 68 -28.91 12.30 28.59
N GLN A 69 -29.01 11.26 27.76
CA GLN A 69 -30.08 11.01 26.78
C GLN A 69 -30.20 12.06 25.65
N GLN A 70 -29.20 12.93 25.47
CA GLN A 70 -29.17 13.94 24.41
C GLN A 70 -27.87 13.88 23.58
N GLY A 71 -26.96 12.96 23.90
CA GLY A 71 -25.68 12.78 23.23
C GLY A 71 -24.52 13.60 23.81
N SER A 72 -23.39 13.55 23.11
CA SER A 72 -22.16 14.24 23.50
C SER A 72 -21.53 14.97 22.32
N THR A 73 -20.86 16.08 22.62
CA THR A 73 -20.00 16.81 21.68
C THR A 73 -18.58 16.80 22.22
N PHE A 74 -17.67 16.14 21.53
CA PHE A 74 -16.23 16.20 21.81
C PHE A 74 -15.56 17.20 20.89
N TRP A 75 -14.60 17.98 21.39
CA TRP A 75 -13.92 19.00 20.60
C TRP A 75 -12.42 19.03 20.86
N VAL A 76 -11.66 19.46 19.85
CA VAL A 76 -10.23 19.75 19.93
C VAL A 76 -9.97 21.15 19.40
N ASP A 77 -9.10 21.89 20.07
CA ASP A 77 -8.61 23.21 19.69
C ASP A 77 -7.13 23.14 19.37
N LEU A 78 -6.78 23.32 18.11
CA LEU A 78 -5.40 23.31 17.64
C LEU A 78 -4.94 24.75 17.33
N PRO A 79 -3.65 25.09 17.54
CA PRO A 79 -3.11 26.33 17.03
C PRO A 79 -3.18 26.34 15.50
N SER A 80 -3.61 27.45 14.90
CA SER A 80 -3.59 27.62 13.44
C SER A 80 -2.15 27.68 12.98
N LEU A 81 -1.78 26.75 12.12
CA LEU A 81 -0.52 26.80 11.39
C LEU A 81 -0.75 27.75 10.21
N THR A 82 -0.33 29.01 10.35
CA THR A 82 0.04 29.77 9.17
C THR A 82 1.24 29.06 8.53
N PRO A 83 1.24 28.82 7.21
CA PRO A 83 2.41 28.24 6.56
C PRO A 83 3.59 29.17 6.82
N ALA A 84 4.57 28.70 7.58
CA ALA A 84 5.74 29.47 7.92
C ALA A 84 6.50 29.75 6.62
N THR A 85 6.50 31.02 6.20
CA THR A 85 7.50 31.53 5.28
C THR A 85 8.86 31.33 5.94
N ALA A 86 9.63 30.42 5.36
CA ALA A 86 10.95 30.04 5.84
C ALA A 86 11.83 31.28 6.00
N THR A 87 12.17 31.60 7.24
CA THR A 87 13.36 32.41 7.56
C THR A 87 14.11 31.68 8.67
N GLY A 88 15.38 31.40 8.39
CA GLY A 88 16.17 30.38 9.05
C GLY A 88 16.48 30.67 10.51
N SER A 89 16.78 29.59 11.24
CA SER A 89 17.68 29.61 12.37
C SER A 89 18.23 28.20 12.62
N THR A 90 19.55 28.11 12.61
CA THR A 90 20.41 27.00 13.01
C THR A 90 20.31 26.70 14.51
N ALA A 91 20.19 25.42 14.91
CA ALA A 91 20.79 24.85 16.12
C ALA A 91 20.58 23.31 16.21
N GLU A 92 21.69 22.58 16.17
CA GLU A 92 22.09 21.44 17.03
C GLU A 92 21.24 20.13 17.10
N GLY A 93 21.62 19.17 16.24
CA GLY A 93 22.26 17.91 16.67
C GLY A 93 21.42 16.79 17.30
N ASN A 94 20.79 15.94 16.47
CA ASN A 94 20.44 14.56 16.83
C ASN A 94 21.45 13.58 16.21
N PRO A 95 22.18 12.75 16.99
CA PRO A 95 23.22 11.84 16.48
C PRO A 95 22.68 10.65 15.65
N ALA A 96 21.37 10.57 15.38
CA ALA A 96 20.79 9.58 14.46
C ALA A 96 20.72 10.05 12.98
N SER A 97 21.06 11.31 12.68
CA SER A 97 21.14 11.79 11.29
C SER A 97 22.57 11.66 10.77
N ARG A 98 22.96 10.45 10.36
CA ARG A 98 24.00 10.35 9.34
C ARG A 98 23.38 10.85 8.05
N ILE A 99 23.84 12.01 7.61
CA ILE A 99 23.56 12.58 6.30
C ILE A 99 23.95 11.51 5.27
N VAL A 100 22.95 10.87 4.67
CA VAL A 100 23.15 10.02 3.50
C VAL A 100 23.62 10.95 2.38
N GLN A 101 24.82 10.70 1.88
CA GLN A 101 25.36 11.43 0.74
C GLN A 101 24.41 11.22 -0.46
N PRO A 102 24.21 12.23 -1.31
CA PRO A 102 23.44 12.03 -2.54
C PRO A 102 24.14 10.96 -3.36
N LEU A 103 23.47 9.83 -3.61
CA LEU A 103 23.91 8.89 -4.62
C LEU A 103 23.83 9.63 -5.96
N ALA A 104 24.99 10.04 -6.46
CA ALA A 104 25.13 10.71 -7.75
C ALA A 104 24.40 9.91 -8.82
N HIS A 105 23.45 10.58 -9.50
CA HIS A 105 22.82 10.18 -10.77
C HIS A 105 22.94 8.70 -11.13
N ARG A 106 21.99 7.89 -10.65
CA ARG A 106 21.69 6.59 -11.27
C ARG A 106 20.37 6.71 -11.99
N ASP A 107 20.43 6.75 -13.32
CA ASP A 107 19.29 6.41 -14.16
C ASP A 107 18.80 5.01 -13.72
N ARG A 108 17.63 4.97 -13.06
CA ARG A 108 16.94 3.80 -12.50
C ARG A 108 17.58 3.21 -11.23
N SER A 109 16.99 3.52 -10.08
CA SER A 109 17.32 2.87 -8.80
C SER A 109 16.90 1.39 -8.81
N ARG A 110 17.75 0.50 -8.30
CA ARG A 110 17.47 -0.93 -8.23
C ARG A 110 16.97 -1.30 -6.84
N VAL A 111 15.74 -1.83 -6.79
CA VAL A 111 15.05 -2.23 -5.55
C VAL A 111 14.89 -3.76 -5.54
N LEU A 112 15.33 -4.39 -4.45
CA LEU A 112 15.02 -5.78 -4.16
C LEU A 112 13.72 -5.84 -3.35
N VAL A 113 12.76 -6.64 -3.78
CA VAL A 113 11.47 -6.79 -3.09
C VAL A 113 11.28 -8.25 -2.70
N ALA A 114 11.10 -8.51 -1.40
CA ALA A 114 10.74 -9.81 -0.86
C ALA A 114 9.27 -9.79 -0.40
N GLU A 115 8.41 -10.51 -1.10
CA GLU A 115 6.97 -10.62 -0.83
C GLU A 115 6.52 -12.00 -1.33
N ASP A 116 5.84 -12.79 -0.52
CA ASP A 116 5.56 -14.20 -0.82
C ASP A 116 4.24 -14.42 -1.58
N TYR A 117 3.45 -13.35 -1.75
CA TYR A 117 2.14 -13.43 -2.38
C TYR A 117 2.13 -12.78 -3.78
N GLY A 118 1.96 -13.59 -4.82
CA GLY A 118 2.06 -13.18 -6.23
C GLY A 118 1.27 -11.92 -6.62
N PRO A 119 0.00 -11.76 -6.22
CA PRO A 119 -0.75 -10.54 -6.47
C PRO A 119 -0.13 -9.28 -5.84
N ASN A 120 0.41 -9.38 -4.62
CA ASN A 120 1.11 -8.25 -3.98
C ASN A 120 2.43 -7.96 -4.71
N GLN A 121 3.17 -8.99 -5.13
CA GLN A 121 4.37 -8.84 -5.97
C GLN A 121 4.05 -8.06 -7.25
N ALA A 122 2.95 -8.42 -7.95
CA ALA A 122 2.55 -7.79 -9.19
C ALA A 122 2.19 -6.30 -8.99
N VAL A 123 1.45 -5.98 -7.92
CA VAL A 123 1.12 -4.60 -7.53
C VAL A 123 2.39 -3.80 -7.23
N LEU A 124 3.26 -4.29 -6.35
CA LEU A 124 4.51 -3.61 -5.96
C LEU A 124 5.43 -3.41 -7.16
N LYS A 125 5.55 -4.40 -8.04
CA LYS A 125 6.35 -4.32 -9.25
C LYS A 125 5.85 -3.21 -10.18
N LEU A 126 4.53 -3.11 -10.40
CA LEU A 126 3.96 -2.05 -11.22
C LEU A 126 4.17 -0.66 -10.58
N GLN A 127 3.89 -0.52 -9.29
CA GLN A 127 4.09 0.75 -8.57
C GLN A 127 5.55 1.21 -8.66
N LEU A 128 6.50 0.36 -8.28
CA LEU A 128 7.93 0.68 -8.32
C LEU A 128 8.43 0.97 -9.75
N SER A 129 7.97 0.21 -10.73
CA SER A 129 8.34 0.43 -12.15
C SER A 129 7.80 1.76 -12.67
N SER A 130 6.57 2.14 -12.29
CA SER A 130 5.97 3.43 -12.64
C SER A 130 6.72 4.61 -12.01
N LEU A 131 7.36 4.41 -10.86
CA LEU A 131 8.22 5.37 -10.18
C LEU A 131 9.67 5.37 -10.73
N GLY A 132 9.94 4.61 -11.80
CA GLY A 132 11.23 4.59 -12.48
C GLY A 132 12.27 3.65 -11.86
N CYS A 133 11.88 2.77 -10.94
CA CYS A 133 12.78 1.78 -10.34
C CYS A 133 12.92 0.52 -11.21
N THR A 134 14.08 -0.11 -11.14
CA THR A 134 14.29 -1.50 -11.59
C THR A 134 14.04 -2.43 -10.40
N VAL A 135 13.17 -3.42 -10.57
CA VAL A 135 12.71 -4.27 -9.47
C VAL A 135 13.14 -5.71 -9.69
N ASP A 136 13.85 -6.29 -8.73
CA ASP A 136 14.04 -7.73 -8.64
C ASP A 136 13.09 -8.25 -7.55
N MET A 137 12.21 -9.19 -7.90
CA MET A 137 11.20 -9.76 -7.00
C MET A 137 11.60 -11.17 -6.58
N VAL A 138 11.44 -11.48 -5.30
CA VAL A 138 11.71 -12.79 -4.71
C VAL A 138 10.59 -13.18 -3.73
N SER A 139 10.43 -14.47 -3.47
CA SER A 139 9.27 -14.98 -2.74
C SER A 139 9.53 -15.26 -1.25
N ASP A 140 10.79 -15.19 -0.80
CA ASP A 140 11.16 -15.31 0.61
C ASP A 140 12.48 -14.62 0.96
N GLY A 141 12.82 -14.60 2.26
CA GLY A 141 14.06 -14.01 2.74
C GLY A 141 15.33 -14.76 2.35
N VAL A 142 15.26 -16.07 2.06
CA VAL A 142 16.44 -16.86 1.65
C VAL A 142 16.87 -16.44 0.25
N GLU A 143 15.93 -16.37 -0.68
CA GLU A 143 16.13 -15.86 -2.04
C GLU A 143 16.59 -14.39 -2.01
N ALA A 144 15.96 -13.56 -1.16
CA ALA A 144 16.34 -12.16 -0.99
C ALA A 144 17.81 -12.01 -0.58
N LEU A 145 18.24 -12.79 0.42
CA LEU A 145 19.62 -12.77 0.88
C LEU A 145 20.61 -13.23 -0.20
N ALA A 146 20.23 -14.24 -1.00
CA ALA A 146 21.05 -14.71 -2.11
C ALA A 146 21.18 -13.64 -3.20
N CYS A 147 20.08 -12.99 -3.59
CA CYS A 147 20.07 -11.89 -4.54
C CYS A 147 20.92 -10.70 -4.04
N TRP A 148 20.73 -10.30 -2.79
CA TRP A 148 21.47 -9.20 -2.17
C TRP A 148 22.99 -9.44 -2.15
N LYS A 149 23.43 -10.68 -1.94
CA LYS A 149 24.85 -11.05 -2.04
C LYS A 149 25.40 -10.98 -3.47
N ALA A 150 24.56 -11.26 -4.47
CA ALA A 150 24.97 -11.37 -5.86
C ALA A 150 24.99 -10.03 -6.60
N LYS A 151 24.18 -9.05 -6.18
CA LYS A 151 23.99 -7.78 -6.89
C LYS A 151 23.94 -6.61 -5.90
N ALA A 152 24.35 -5.43 -6.37
CA ALA A 152 24.17 -4.20 -5.60
C ALA A 152 22.72 -3.70 -5.75
N TYR A 153 22.10 -3.36 -4.62
CA TYR A 153 20.78 -2.75 -4.54
C TYR A 153 20.87 -1.39 -3.87
N ASP A 154 20.01 -0.46 -4.29
CA ASP A 154 19.92 0.85 -3.68
C ASP A 154 18.89 0.85 -2.51
N LEU A 155 17.95 -0.11 -2.49
CA LEU A 155 16.99 -0.33 -1.41
C LEU A 155 16.50 -1.79 -1.38
N VAL A 156 16.20 -2.29 -0.17
CA VAL A 156 15.50 -3.56 0.05
C VAL A 156 14.13 -3.27 0.67
N LEU A 157 13.07 -3.80 0.09
CA LEU A 157 11.71 -3.75 0.60
C LEU A 157 11.28 -5.19 0.95
N SER A 158 10.88 -5.44 2.19
CA SER A 158 10.59 -6.81 2.66
C SER A 158 9.27 -6.86 3.41
N ASP A 159 8.41 -7.80 3.04
CA ASP A 159 7.35 -8.24 3.94
C ASP A 159 7.96 -8.83 5.22
N LEU A 160 7.25 -8.71 6.34
CA LEU A 160 7.69 -9.25 7.61
C LEU A 160 7.39 -10.74 7.74
N ASP A 161 6.22 -11.15 7.25
CA ASP A 161 5.68 -12.50 7.40
C ASP A 161 5.81 -13.28 6.09
N MET A 162 6.97 -13.94 5.90
CA MET A 162 7.27 -14.78 4.73
C MET A 162 7.64 -16.20 5.17
N PRO A 163 7.43 -17.23 4.31
CA PRO A 163 7.91 -18.57 4.58
C PRO A 163 9.44 -18.63 4.60
N ASN A 164 9.99 -19.70 5.19
CA ASN A 164 11.43 -20.02 5.28
C ASN A 164 12.28 -19.02 6.09
N MET A 165 12.29 -17.75 5.71
CA MET A 165 13.00 -16.66 6.37
C MET A 165 12.16 -15.38 6.32
N GLY A 166 11.75 -14.89 7.49
CA GLY A 166 10.95 -13.66 7.62
C GLY A 166 11.78 -12.38 7.51
N GLY A 167 11.12 -11.23 7.35
CA GLY A 167 11.79 -9.95 7.12
C GLY A 167 12.78 -9.55 8.23
N HIS A 168 12.45 -9.81 9.50
CA HIS A 168 13.36 -9.55 10.62
C HIS A 168 14.64 -10.39 10.56
N GLU A 169 14.55 -11.64 10.11
CA GLU A 169 15.70 -12.53 9.97
C GLU A 169 16.57 -12.14 8.78
N LEU A 170 15.93 -11.80 7.65
CA LEU A 170 16.60 -11.24 6.48
C LEU A 170 17.41 -9.99 6.84
N ALA A 171 16.80 -9.03 7.56
CA ALA A 171 17.48 -7.80 7.97
C ALA A 171 18.72 -8.10 8.83
N ARG A 172 18.58 -8.97 9.85
CA ARG A 172 19.73 -9.38 10.68
C ARG A 172 20.82 -10.06 9.87
N ALA A 173 20.45 -10.93 8.93
CA ALA A 173 21.41 -11.62 8.06
C ALA A 173 22.17 -10.64 7.14
N ILE A 174 21.47 -9.67 6.56
CA ILE A 174 22.10 -8.60 5.76
C ILE A 174 23.04 -7.77 6.65
N ARG A 175 22.59 -7.30 7.82
CA ARG A 175 23.42 -6.49 8.72
C ARG A 175 24.66 -7.21 9.24
N ALA A 176 24.59 -8.53 9.42
CA ALA A 176 25.76 -9.32 9.83
C ALA A 176 26.82 -9.46 8.73
N LEU A 177 26.44 -9.23 7.46
CA LEU A 177 27.30 -9.37 6.29
C LEU A 177 27.72 -8.03 5.67
N GLU A 178 27.02 -6.95 5.98
CA GLU A 178 27.43 -5.60 5.61
C GLU A 178 28.82 -5.30 6.18
N SER A 179 29.68 -4.76 5.32
CA SER A 179 31.04 -4.38 5.70
C SER A 179 31.04 -3.02 6.42
N ASP A 180 32.05 -2.77 7.26
CA ASP A 180 32.26 -1.48 7.93
C ASP A 180 32.71 -0.35 6.96
N ASP A 181 32.68 -0.59 5.65
CA ASP A 181 33.04 0.38 4.60
C ASP A 181 32.02 1.53 4.46
N GLY A 182 30.96 1.51 5.28
CA GLY A 182 29.94 2.54 5.37
C GLY A 182 28.84 2.44 4.31
N ARG A 183 28.86 1.41 3.45
CA ARG A 183 27.81 1.17 2.45
C ARG A 183 26.69 0.33 3.05
N ARG A 184 25.83 0.99 3.82
CA ARG A 184 24.60 0.41 4.37
C ARG A 184 23.45 0.56 3.36
N VAL A 185 22.84 -0.55 2.95
CA VAL A 185 21.64 -0.51 2.10
C VAL A 185 20.41 -0.27 2.97
N PRO A 186 19.53 0.69 2.64
CA PRO A 186 18.26 0.87 3.33
C PRO A 186 17.38 -0.38 3.23
N ILE A 187 16.86 -0.85 4.37
CA ILE A 187 15.90 -1.96 4.47
C ILE A 187 14.60 -1.42 5.03
N VAL A 188 13.52 -1.47 4.25
CA VAL A 188 12.19 -1.00 4.61
C VAL A 188 11.25 -2.19 4.77
N ALA A 189 10.58 -2.27 5.92
CA ALA A 189 9.58 -3.29 6.19
C ALA A 189 8.23 -2.95 5.56
N ILE A 190 7.48 -3.97 5.13
CA ILE A 190 6.05 -3.88 4.86
C ILE A 190 5.34 -4.72 5.94
N SER A 191 4.41 -4.12 6.70
CA SER A 191 3.67 -4.81 7.77
C SER A 191 2.15 -4.72 7.57
N ALA A 192 1.43 -5.82 7.84
CA ALA A 192 -0.03 -5.87 7.79
C ALA A 192 -0.73 -5.22 9.00
N ALA A 193 -0.02 -4.98 10.11
CA ALA A 193 -0.59 -4.43 11.33
C ALA A 193 0.42 -3.56 12.08
N ALA A 194 0.09 -2.28 12.29
CA ALA A 194 0.83 -1.42 13.21
C ALA A 194 0.52 -1.78 14.67
N VAL A 195 0.85 -3.01 15.08
CA VAL A 195 0.77 -3.43 16.48
C VAL A 195 1.79 -2.61 17.28
N ALA A 196 1.43 -2.18 18.49
CA ALA A 196 2.36 -1.47 19.36
C ALA A 196 3.65 -2.29 19.55
N GLY A 197 4.82 -1.68 19.36
CA GLY A 197 6.11 -2.38 19.46
C GLY A 197 6.62 -2.99 18.15
N GLU A 198 5.87 -2.99 17.05
CA GLU A 198 6.33 -3.53 15.76
C GLU A 198 7.49 -2.72 15.18
N ARG A 199 7.37 -1.39 15.21
CA ARG A 199 8.42 -0.48 14.72
C ARG A 199 9.71 -0.67 15.49
N GLU A 200 9.63 -0.84 16.81
CA GLU A 200 10.76 -1.11 17.69
C GLU A 200 11.42 -2.44 17.36
N ARG A 201 10.64 -3.49 17.06
CA ARG A 201 11.16 -4.80 16.62
C ARG A 201 11.87 -4.70 15.27
N CYS A 202 11.32 -3.97 14.30
CA CYS A 202 11.95 -3.74 13.01
C CYS A 202 13.30 -3.01 13.17
N LEU A 203 13.34 -1.93 13.96
CA LEU A 203 14.56 -1.16 14.22
C LEU A 203 15.61 -2.01 14.96
N ALA A 204 15.20 -2.81 15.94
CA ALA A 204 16.09 -3.73 16.66
C ALA A 204 16.67 -4.83 15.75
N ALA A 205 15.93 -5.26 14.73
CA ALA A 205 16.41 -6.18 13.70
C ALA A 205 17.36 -5.53 12.68
N GLY A 206 17.52 -4.20 12.73
CA GLY A 206 18.40 -3.44 11.84
C GLY A 206 17.73 -2.88 10.59
N MET A 207 16.39 -2.88 10.52
CA MET A 207 15.65 -2.18 9.47
C MET A 207 15.67 -0.67 9.70
N ASP A 208 15.40 0.11 8.66
CA ASP A 208 15.54 1.57 8.67
C ASP A 208 14.20 2.32 8.61
N ASP A 209 13.17 1.72 8.01
CA ASP A 209 11.82 2.30 7.91
C ASP A 209 10.75 1.21 7.81
N MET A 210 9.47 1.61 7.83
CA MET A 210 8.33 0.71 7.72
C MET A 210 7.16 1.35 6.98
N LEU A 211 6.50 0.57 6.13
CA LEU A 211 5.24 0.87 5.47
C LEU A 211 4.14 -0.07 5.97
N THR A 212 2.94 0.45 6.15
CA THR A 212 1.76 -0.35 6.52
C THR A 212 1.01 -0.79 5.27
N LYS A 213 0.54 -2.05 5.21
CA LYS A 213 -0.36 -2.53 4.17
C LYS A 213 -1.77 -1.91 4.36
N PRO A 214 -2.49 -1.58 3.27
CA PRO A 214 -2.06 -1.66 1.87
C PRO A 214 -1.05 -0.56 1.53
N VAL A 215 -0.02 -0.92 0.75
CA VAL A 215 1.01 0.05 0.31
C VAL A 215 0.48 0.82 -0.89
N SER A 216 0.18 2.11 -0.70
CA SER A 216 -0.23 2.99 -1.80
C SER A 216 0.99 3.51 -2.58
N LEU A 217 0.75 3.91 -3.84
CA LEU A 217 1.78 4.53 -4.68
C LEU A 217 2.37 5.80 -4.03
N GLU A 218 1.54 6.60 -3.36
CA GLU A 218 1.97 7.81 -2.65
C GLU A 218 2.91 7.50 -1.48
N MET A 219 2.57 6.49 -0.66
CA MET A 219 3.42 6.06 0.45
C MET A 219 4.78 5.56 -0.04
N LEU A 220 4.77 4.81 -1.15
CA LEU A 220 5.96 4.28 -1.78
C LEU A 220 6.83 5.39 -2.38
N ALA A 221 6.23 6.33 -3.12
CA ALA A 221 6.93 7.50 -3.66
C ALA A 221 7.56 8.35 -2.56
N ALA A 222 6.83 8.61 -1.46
CA ALA A 222 7.37 9.34 -0.32
C ALA A 222 8.54 8.60 0.32
N MET A 223 8.47 7.26 0.44
CA MET A 223 9.56 6.44 0.98
C MET A 223 10.79 6.46 0.08
N LEU A 224 10.62 6.25 -1.23
CA LEU A 224 11.73 6.31 -2.19
C LEU A 224 12.37 7.71 -2.22
N GLY A 225 11.55 8.77 -2.14
CA GLY A 225 12.06 10.15 -2.04
C GLY A 225 12.93 10.38 -0.80
N ARG A 226 12.56 9.78 0.35
CA ARG A 226 13.36 9.86 1.59
C ARG A 226 14.69 9.11 1.48
N TRP A 227 14.68 7.90 0.91
CA TRP A 227 15.83 6.99 0.98
C TRP A 227 16.74 7.03 -0.24
N LEU A 228 16.22 7.38 -1.41
CA LEU A 228 16.94 7.37 -2.69
C LEU A 228 17.16 8.77 -3.28
N GLY A 229 16.54 9.81 -2.69
CA GLY A 229 16.77 11.21 -3.09
C GLY A 229 16.26 11.58 -4.49
N VAL A 230 15.52 10.69 -5.16
CA VAL A 230 14.99 10.91 -6.51
C VAL A 230 13.56 10.40 -6.58
N VAL A 231 12.62 11.31 -6.84
CA VAL A 231 11.37 10.96 -7.53
C VAL A 231 11.11 12.07 -8.55
N ARG A 232 11.14 11.73 -9.85
CA ARG A 232 10.47 12.56 -10.87
C ARG A 232 8.98 12.53 -10.53
N GLN A 233 8.44 13.67 -10.11
CA GLN A 233 7.00 13.79 -9.89
C GLN A 233 6.26 13.52 -11.20
N ALA A 234 5.31 12.59 -11.18
CA ALA A 234 4.23 12.60 -12.16
C ALA A 234 3.41 13.89 -11.99
N PRO A 235 2.80 14.46 -13.05
CA PRO A 235 1.97 15.65 -12.92
C PRO A 235 0.85 15.40 -11.92
N ALA A 236 0.74 16.28 -10.93
CA ALA A 236 -0.28 16.20 -9.91
C ALA A 236 -1.67 16.41 -10.52
N ALA A 237 -2.58 15.46 -10.26
CA ALA A 237 -4.02 15.71 -10.24
C ALA A 237 -4.54 15.41 -8.83
N ALA A 238 -5.28 16.36 -8.26
CA ALA A 238 -5.70 16.53 -6.85
C ALA A 238 -6.73 15.49 -6.33
N PRO A 239 -7.28 15.67 -5.10
CA PRO A 239 -6.67 15.72 -3.77
C PRO A 239 -6.90 14.39 -2.98
N ALA A 240 -6.24 14.25 -1.83
CA ALA A 240 -6.22 13.06 -0.97
C ALA A 240 -7.62 12.50 -0.59
N PRO A 241 -7.75 11.16 -0.41
CA PRO A 241 -8.94 10.58 0.21
C PRO A 241 -9.07 11.05 1.66
N SER A 242 -10.25 11.55 2.01
CA SER A 242 -10.61 11.87 3.40
C SER A 242 -10.54 10.62 4.29
N PRO A 243 -10.21 10.78 5.60
CA PRO A 243 -10.15 9.67 6.53
C PRO A 243 -11.52 9.04 6.67
N ALA A 244 -11.52 7.70 6.77
CA ALA A 244 -12.69 6.86 6.99
C ALA A 244 -13.69 7.49 7.96
N GLY A 245 -14.79 8.00 7.41
CA GLY A 245 -15.97 8.36 8.16
C GLY A 245 -16.71 7.09 8.55
N THR A 246 -16.76 6.82 9.84
CA THR A 246 -17.78 5.96 10.45
C THR A 246 -19.16 6.48 10.08
N ALA A 247 -19.86 5.78 9.19
CA ALA A 247 -21.31 5.82 9.07
C ALA A 247 -21.84 4.40 9.35
N PRO A 248 -22.82 4.22 10.25
CA PRO A 248 -23.43 2.93 10.50
C PRO A 248 -24.54 2.69 9.48
N VAL A 249 -24.43 1.67 8.63
CA VAL A 249 -25.54 0.82 8.14
C VAL A 249 -24.91 -0.45 7.56
N GLN A 250 -25.57 -1.58 7.81
CA GLN A 250 -25.35 -2.91 7.23
C GLN A 250 -25.46 -2.89 5.69
N ALA A 251 -24.47 -2.33 4.99
CA ALA A 251 -24.28 -2.54 3.56
C ALA A 251 -23.29 -3.70 3.38
N GLU A 252 -23.67 -4.73 2.61
CA GLU A 252 -22.73 -5.77 2.24
C GLU A 252 -21.51 -5.14 1.55
N PRO A 253 -20.28 -5.49 1.93
CA PRO A 253 -19.08 -4.95 1.29
C PRO A 253 -19.11 -5.23 -0.22
N ALA A 254 -18.68 -4.24 -1.01
CA ALA A 254 -18.68 -4.35 -2.47
C ALA A 254 -17.86 -5.57 -2.93
N VAL A 255 -18.35 -6.24 -3.98
CA VAL A 255 -17.65 -7.39 -4.60
C VAL A 255 -16.29 -6.95 -5.15
N LEU A 256 -16.26 -5.81 -5.86
CA LEU A 256 -15.05 -5.22 -6.42
C LEU A 256 -15.17 -3.69 -6.39
N ASP A 257 -14.19 -3.03 -5.78
CA ASP A 257 -14.03 -1.59 -5.72
C ASP A 257 -12.83 -1.16 -6.57
N LEU A 258 -13.10 -0.70 -7.80
CA LEU A 258 -12.04 -0.26 -8.72
C LEU A 258 -11.41 1.06 -8.28
N ASP A 259 -12.12 1.90 -7.54
CA ASP A 259 -11.56 3.15 -7.02
C ASP A 259 -10.51 2.84 -5.94
N ALA A 260 -10.77 1.84 -5.09
CA ALA A 260 -9.77 1.34 -4.14
C ALA A 260 -8.52 0.78 -4.84
N LEU A 261 -8.70 0.03 -5.93
CA LEU A 261 -7.59 -0.47 -6.75
C LEU A 261 -6.77 0.67 -7.36
N TYR A 262 -7.43 1.67 -7.94
CA TYR A 262 -6.78 2.84 -8.53
C TYR A 262 -6.11 3.75 -7.49
N ALA A 263 -6.66 3.87 -6.29
CA ALA A 263 -6.03 4.61 -5.20
C ALA A 263 -4.70 3.98 -4.77
N VAL A 264 -4.61 2.64 -4.80
CA VAL A 264 -3.37 1.92 -4.50
C VAL A 264 -2.36 2.06 -5.64
N LEU A 265 -2.78 1.86 -6.89
CA LEU A 265 -1.89 1.79 -8.05
C LEU A 265 -1.55 3.14 -8.70
N GLY A 266 -2.34 4.18 -8.44
CA GLY A 266 -2.41 5.36 -9.30
C GLY A 266 -3.20 5.08 -10.59
N ARG A 267 -3.09 5.98 -11.57
CA ARG A 267 -3.72 5.79 -12.89
C ARG A 267 -3.02 4.66 -13.64
N VAL A 268 -3.69 3.51 -13.78
CA VAL A 268 -3.25 2.35 -14.57
C VAL A 268 -4.23 2.08 -15.71
N SER A 269 -3.77 1.37 -16.75
CA SER A 269 -4.66 0.99 -17.85
C SER A 269 -5.63 -0.12 -17.42
N THR A 270 -6.79 -0.20 -18.10
CA THR A 270 -7.77 -1.27 -17.92
C THR A 270 -7.14 -2.66 -18.06
N ALA A 271 -6.21 -2.82 -19.01
CA ALA A 271 -5.48 -4.07 -19.22
C ALA A 271 -4.59 -4.46 -18.04
N GLN A 272 -3.92 -3.48 -17.41
CA GLN A 272 -3.09 -3.72 -16.22
C GLN A 272 -3.95 -4.08 -15.01
N ALA A 273 -5.05 -3.36 -14.78
CA ALA A 273 -6.01 -3.68 -13.73
C ALA A 273 -6.57 -5.11 -13.90
N ARG A 274 -6.90 -5.50 -15.13
CA ARG A 274 -7.37 -6.85 -15.47
C ARG A 274 -6.33 -7.94 -15.18
N SER A 275 -5.09 -7.73 -15.60
CA SER A 275 -3.99 -8.67 -15.35
C SER A 275 -3.77 -8.91 -13.86
N LEU A 276 -3.86 -7.85 -13.04
CA LEU A 276 -3.77 -7.94 -11.58
C LEU A 276 -4.94 -8.71 -10.97
N LEU A 277 -6.17 -8.40 -11.40
CA LEU A 277 -7.37 -9.10 -10.92
C LEU A 277 -7.33 -10.59 -11.30
N ALA A 278 -6.89 -10.93 -12.51
CA ALA A 278 -6.70 -12.31 -12.94
C ALA A 278 -5.65 -13.02 -12.08
N THR A 279 -4.50 -12.39 -11.85
CA THR A 279 -3.44 -12.93 -10.98
C THR A 279 -3.95 -13.18 -9.56
N PHE A 280 -4.75 -12.25 -9.01
CA PHE A 280 -5.42 -12.42 -7.71
C PHE A 280 -6.38 -13.62 -7.72
N VAL A 281 -7.28 -13.70 -8.70
CA VAL A 281 -8.27 -14.77 -8.79
C VAL A 281 -7.60 -16.14 -8.88
N ASP A 282 -6.61 -16.30 -9.75
CA ASP A 282 -5.93 -17.58 -9.94
C ASP A 282 -5.12 -18.00 -8.72
N THR A 283 -4.44 -17.05 -8.06
CA THR A 283 -3.68 -17.31 -6.83
C THR A 283 -4.59 -17.68 -5.67
N ALA A 284 -5.67 -16.91 -5.46
CA ALA A 284 -6.65 -17.16 -4.40
C ALA A 284 -7.36 -18.51 -4.59
N ARG A 285 -7.78 -18.84 -5.82
CA ARG A 285 -8.40 -20.13 -6.14
C ARG A 285 -7.47 -21.29 -5.82
N SER A 286 -6.21 -21.21 -6.25
CA SER A 286 -5.19 -22.22 -5.96
C SER A 286 -4.94 -22.38 -4.44
N GLY A 287 -5.03 -21.30 -3.68
CA GLY A 287 -4.98 -21.35 -2.22
C GLY A 287 -6.18 -22.06 -1.60
N ILE A 288 -7.40 -21.72 -2.01
CA ILE A 288 -8.64 -22.36 -1.56
C ILE A 288 -8.64 -23.85 -1.90
N ASP A 289 -8.28 -24.23 -3.13
CA ASP A 289 -8.28 -25.62 -3.58
C ASP A 289 -7.30 -26.48 -2.75
N ARG A 290 -6.13 -25.93 -2.40
CA ARG A 290 -5.17 -26.59 -1.50
C ARG A 290 -5.73 -26.79 -0.10
N LEU A 291 -6.38 -25.76 0.46
CA LEU A 291 -7.02 -25.84 1.78
C LEU A 291 -8.21 -26.79 1.81
N ALA A 292 -8.92 -26.96 0.69
CA ALA A 292 -10.04 -27.90 0.58
C ALA A 292 -9.57 -29.35 0.39
N ALA A 293 -8.39 -29.55 -0.21
CA ALA A 293 -7.81 -30.87 -0.46
C ALA A 293 -7.00 -31.41 0.72
N ALA A 294 -6.43 -30.54 1.55
CA ALA A 294 -5.82 -30.88 2.82
C ALA A 294 -6.84 -30.71 3.96
N ASP A 295 -6.64 -31.34 5.11
CA ASP A 295 -7.29 -30.93 6.37
C ASP A 295 -6.26 -30.04 7.09
N PRO A 296 -6.13 -28.75 6.71
CA PRO A 296 -5.01 -27.92 7.14
C PRO A 296 -5.09 -27.66 8.64
N GLU A 297 -3.93 -27.64 9.29
CA GLU A 297 -3.83 -27.20 10.68
C GLU A 297 -4.39 -25.77 10.83
N PRO A 298 -5.06 -25.44 11.95
CA PRO A 298 -5.64 -24.11 12.21
C PRO A 298 -4.71 -22.93 11.92
N GLN A 299 -3.42 -23.09 12.22
CA GLN A 299 -2.41 -22.06 12.00
C GLN A 299 -2.12 -21.85 10.50
N GLU A 300 -2.11 -22.91 9.71
CA GLU A 300 -1.88 -22.84 8.26
C GLU A 300 -3.06 -22.16 7.56
N LEU A 301 -4.29 -22.56 7.93
CA LEU A 301 -5.50 -21.91 7.43
C LEU A 301 -5.53 -20.42 7.77
N ALA A 302 -5.26 -20.05 9.03
CA ALA A 302 -5.24 -18.65 9.45
C ALA A 302 -4.20 -17.84 8.67
N ARG A 303 -3.00 -18.38 8.45
CA ARG A 303 -1.95 -17.73 7.65
C ARG A 303 -2.36 -17.54 6.19
N GLU A 304 -2.94 -18.56 5.56
CA GLU A 304 -3.41 -18.46 4.17
C GLU A 304 -4.51 -17.40 4.05
N MET A 305 -5.51 -17.42 4.94
CA MET A 305 -6.58 -16.43 4.95
C MET A 305 -6.06 -15.02 5.21
N HIS A 306 -5.06 -14.86 6.08
CA HIS A 306 -4.43 -13.57 6.32
C HIS A 306 -3.78 -12.99 5.05
N ARG A 307 -2.98 -13.80 4.33
CA ARG A 307 -2.33 -13.40 3.07
C ARG A 307 -3.35 -13.00 2.02
N GLN A 308 -4.35 -13.86 1.79
CA GLN A 308 -5.39 -13.61 0.80
C GLN A 308 -6.25 -12.39 1.16
N ARG A 309 -6.59 -12.21 2.45
CA ARG A 309 -7.30 -11.01 2.95
C ARG A 309 -6.51 -9.74 2.65
N SER A 310 -5.21 -9.73 2.96
CA SER A 310 -4.36 -8.56 2.70
C SER A 310 -4.35 -8.20 1.22
N SER A 311 -4.15 -9.20 0.34
CA SER A 311 -4.16 -8.97 -1.10
C SER A 311 -5.52 -8.55 -1.64
N ALA A 312 -6.61 -9.12 -1.13
CA ALA A 312 -7.96 -8.77 -1.56
C ALA A 312 -8.26 -7.28 -1.32
N ARG A 313 -7.76 -6.72 -0.20
CA ARG A 313 -7.86 -5.28 0.06
C ARG A 313 -7.04 -4.45 -0.92
N THR A 314 -5.86 -4.93 -1.31
CA THR A 314 -5.00 -4.26 -2.30
C THR A 314 -5.69 -4.18 -3.67
N VAL A 315 -6.39 -5.24 -4.08
CA VAL A 315 -7.07 -5.29 -5.40
C VAL A 315 -8.53 -4.81 -5.38
N GLY A 316 -9.04 -4.34 -4.24
CA GLY A 316 -10.41 -3.85 -4.10
C GLY A 316 -11.48 -4.95 -3.96
N ALA A 317 -11.12 -6.22 -3.75
CA ALA A 317 -12.05 -7.32 -3.52
C ALA A 317 -12.55 -7.34 -2.05
N LEU A 318 -13.28 -6.30 -1.65
CA LEU A 318 -13.61 -6.02 -0.24
C LEU A 318 -14.51 -7.09 0.40
N ARG A 319 -15.49 -7.62 -0.35
CA ARG A 319 -16.32 -8.74 0.12
C ARG A 319 -15.50 -9.98 0.41
N TYR A 320 -14.61 -10.34 -0.50
CA TYR A 320 -13.70 -11.46 -0.34
C TYR A 320 -12.81 -11.28 0.90
N ALA A 321 -12.24 -10.08 1.07
CA ALA A 321 -11.43 -9.74 2.24
C ALA A 321 -12.19 -9.92 3.57
N ALA A 322 -13.47 -9.50 3.62
CA ALA A 322 -14.30 -9.65 4.81
C ALA A 322 -14.56 -11.13 5.17
N LEU A 323 -14.81 -11.98 4.16
CA LEU A 323 -15.00 -13.42 4.35
C LEU A 323 -13.71 -14.10 4.81
N ALA A 324 -12.57 -13.78 4.18
CA ALA A 324 -11.27 -14.31 4.57
C ALA A 324 -10.94 -13.92 6.03
N GLN A 325 -11.27 -12.69 6.46
CA GLN A 325 -11.10 -12.26 7.84
C GLN A 325 -11.99 -13.03 8.83
N ALA A 326 -13.20 -13.40 8.44
CA ALA A 326 -14.07 -14.22 9.28
C ALA A 326 -13.47 -15.62 9.48
N ILE A 327 -12.99 -16.25 8.40
CA ILE A 327 -12.35 -17.57 8.46
C ILE A 327 -11.06 -17.52 9.28
N GLU A 328 -10.23 -16.50 9.09
CA GLU A 328 -8.99 -16.29 9.87
C GLU A 328 -9.26 -16.26 11.39
N ARG A 329 -10.31 -15.54 11.81
CA ARG A 329 -10.71 -15.45 13.23
C ARG A 329 -11.23 -16.78 13.77
N ASP A 330 -12.04 -17.47 12.97
CA ASP A 330 -12.70 -18.70 13.39
C ASP A 330 -11.78 -19.93 13.29
N ALA A 331 -10.67 -19.85 12.54
CA ALA A 331 -9.74 -20.95 12.31
C ALA A 331 -9.21 -21.58 13.60
N HIS A 332 -9.02 -20.78 14.66
CA HIS A 332 -8.51 -21.27 15.95
C HIS A 332 -9.62 -21.84 16.88
N GLN A 333 -10.89 -21.61 16.54
CA GLN A 333 -12.03 -21.91 17.41
C GLN A 333 -12.95 -23.02 16.87
N ARG A 334 -12.86 -23.34 15.58
CA ARG A 334 -13.73 -24.30 14.89
C ARG A 334 -12.94 -25.41 14.21
N ALA A 335 -13.49 -26.62 14.20
CA ALA A 335 -12.93 -27.73 13.44
C ALA A 335 -13.12 -27.53 11.92
N GLY A 336 -12.27 -28.14 11.09
CA GLY A 336 -12.28 -27.97 9.62
C GLY A 336 -13.66 -28.19 8.97
N ALA A 337 -14.42 -29.19 9.44
CA ALA A 337 -15.77 -29.47 8.94
C ALA A 337 -16.79 -28.34 9.19
N GLU A 338 -16.61 -27.55 10.26
CA GLU A 338 -17.48 -26.41 10.58
C GLU A 338 -17.16 -25.17 9.74
N LEU A 339 -15.98 -25.13 9.12
CA LEU A 339 -15.52 -24.03 8.26
C LEU A 339 -15.89 -24.23 6.78
N ALA A 340 -16.32 -25.43 6.39
CA ALA A 340 -16.71 -25.76 5.01
C ALA A 340 -17.74 -24.78 4.40
N PRO A 341 -18.81 -24.34 5.11
CA PRO A 341 -19.74 -23.36 4.57
C PRO A 341 -19.09 -21.98 4.33
N SER A 342 -18.14 -21.60 5.19
CA SER A 342 -17.42 -20.32 5.05
C SER A 342 -16.43 -20.36 3.90
N LEU A 343 -15.73 -21.48 3.69
CA LEU A 343 -14.86 -21.69 2.54
C LEU A 343 -15.64 -21.71 1.23
N GLN A 344 -16.84 -22.30 1.22
CA GLN A 344 -17.73 -22.24 0.06
C GLN A 344 -18.16 -20.79 -0.24
N ALA A 345 -18.59 -20.03 0.76
CA ALA A 345 -18.95 -18.63 0.59
C ALA A 345 -17.76 -17.78 0.08
N LEU A 346 -16.55 -18.09 0.53
CA LEU A 346 -15.31 -17.46 0.05
C LEU A 346 -15.06 -17.77 -1.44
N ALA A 347 -15.22 -19.03 -1.86
CA ALA A 347 -15.08 -19.44 -3.26
C ALA A 347 -16.13 -18.78 -4.16
N GLU A 348 -17.38 -18.69 -3.71
CA GLU A 348 -18.45 -17.98 -4.42
C GLU A 348 -18.14 -16.49 -4.57
N ALA A 349 -17.62 -15.85 -3.52
CA ALA A 349 -17.20 -14.44 -3.59
C ALA A 349 -16.03 -14.24 -4.57
N LEU A 350 -15.10 -15.20 -4.67
CA LEU A 350 -14.02 -15.16 -5.64
C LEU A 350 -14.53 -15.23 -7.08
N GLU A 351 -15.50 -16.09 -7.33
CA GLU A 351 -16.13 -16.21 -8.64
C GLU A 351 -16.89 -14.95 -9.05
N GLN A 352 -17.52 -14.26 -8.08
CA GLN A 352 -18.11 -12.94 -8.32
C GLN A 352 -17.06 -11.89 -8.68
N VAL A 353 -15.87 -11.91 -8.05
CA VAL A 353 -14.75 -11.03 -8.42
C VAL A 353 -14.29 -11.34 -9.85
N ARG A 354 -14.15 -12.62 -10.22
CA ARG A 354 -13.78 -13.05 -11.57
C ARG A 354 -14.78 -12.55 -12.62
N GLN A 355 -16.08 -12.71 -12.35
CA GLN A 355 -17.13 -12.25 -13.25
C GLN A 355 -17.10 -10.73 -13.39
N ARG A 356 -16.95 -10.00 -12.27
CA ARG A 356 -16.89 -8.55 -12.30
C ARG A 356 -15.65 -8.03 -13.03
N ALA A 357 -14.51 -8.70 -12.88
CA ALA A 357 -13.29 -8.40 -13.62
C ALA A 357 -13.45 -8.64 -15.12
N ALA A 358 -14.25 -9.64 -15.53
CA ALA A 358 -14.59 -9.85 -16.94
C ALA A 358 -15.57 -8.79 -17.47
N ASP A 359 -16.49 -8.27 -16.64
CA ASP A 359 -17.36 -7.16 -17.05
C ASP A 359 -16.58 -5.86 -17.30
N VAL A 360 -15.38 -5.71 -16.73
CA VAL A 360 -14.47 -4.61 -17.07
C VAL A 360 -14.05 -4.67 -18.55
N ASP A 361 -14.03 -5.86 -19.18
CA ASP A 361 -13.79 -6.02 -20.63
C ASP A 361 -14.91 -5.41 -21.50
N ALA A 362 -16.13 -5.24 -20.97
CA ALA A 362 -17.28 -4.71 -21.70
C ALA A 362 -17.41 -3.17 -21.61
N MET A 363 -16.58 -2.53 -20.79
CA MET A 363 -16.54 -1.07 -20.61
C MET A 363 -15.40 -0.46 -21.43
N ASP A 364 -15.46 -0.54 -22.77
CA ASP A 364 -14.47 0.11 -23.63
C ASP A 364 -15.11 1.30 -24.37
N GLU A 365 -14.75 2.53 -23.92
CA GLU A 365 -14.46 3.73 -24.73
C GLU A 365 -14.32 5.04 -23.90
N THR A 366 -14.68 5.08 -22.61
CA THR A 366 -14.64 6.34 -21.80
C THR A 366 -13.68 6.37 -20.62
N SER A 367 -12.48 5.83 -20.81
CA SER A 367 -11.28 6.32 -20.11
C SER A 367 -10.05 6.16 -21.00
N MET A 368 -10.15 6.67 -22.22
CA MET A 368 -8.96 7.15 -22.91
C MET A 368 -8.30 8.21 -22.01
N PRO A 369 -6.98 8.15 -21.76
CA PRO A 369 -6.29 9.30 -21.22
C PRO A 369 -6.56 10.48 -22.17
N ALA A 370 -6.89 11.65 -21.63
CA ALA A 370 -6.70 12.87 -22.39
C ALA A 370 -5.27 12.82 -22.93
N PRO A 371 -5.04 13.07 -24.23
CA PRO A 371 -3.69 13.02 -24.80
C PRO A 371 -2.79 13.84 -23.89
N LEU A 372 -1.63 13.28 -23.54
CA LEU A 372 -0.60 14.04 -22.84
C LEU A 372 -0.45 15.34 -23.60
N GLN A 373 -0.93 16.45 -23.02
CA GLN A 373 -0.58 17.77 -23.47
C GLN A 373 0.88 17.94 -23.07
N VAL A 374 1.75 17.37 -23.90
CA VAL A 374 3.15 17.76 -23.93
C VAL A 374 3.09 19.21 -24.41
N GLU A 375 3.36 20.15 -23.51
CA GLU A 375 3.79 21.47 -23.94
C GLU A 375 5.00 21.23 -24.85
N ALA A 376 4.78 21.38 -26.14
CA ALA A 376 5.77 21.18 -27.17
C ALA A 376 6.92 22.16 -26.94
N GLN A 377 7.94 21.74 -26.18
CA GLN A 377 9.31 22.10 -26.51
C GLN A 377 9.75 21.12 -27.60
N ALA A 378 9.23 21.35 -28.81
CA ALA A 378 9.56 20.57 -29.99
C ALA A 378 11.06 20.71 -30.28
N GLN A 379 11.82 19.71 -29.88
CA GLN A 379 12.93 19.23 -30.69
C GLN A 379 12.48 17.87 -31.21
N ASP A 380 12.06 17.81 -32.47
CA ASP A 380 11.71 16.56 -33.14
C ASP A 380 12.87 15.57 -32.97
N LEU A 381 12.58 14.42 -32.34
CA LEU A 381 13.54 13.33 -32.24
C LEU A 381 13.62 12.66 -33.62
N VAL A 382 14.58 13.10 -34.43
CA VAL A 382 14.81 12.54 -35.77
C VAL A 382 15.47 11.17 -35.64
N GLY A 383 14.68 10.10 -35.64
CA GLY A 383 15.15 8.71 -35.65
C GLY A 383 14.02 7.71 -35.80
N SER A 384 14.37 6.48 -36.22
CA SER A 384 13.44 5.35 -36.33
C SER A 384 13.62 4.40 -35.15
N VAL A 385 12.54 3.95 -34.52
CA VAL A 385 12.56 3.01 -33.38
C VAL A 385 11.85 1.71 -33.76
N LEU A 386 12.50 0.56 -33.55
CA LEU A 386 11.90 -0.77 -33.71
C LEU A 386 11.56 -1.36 -32.34
N VAL A 387 10.29 -1.66 -32.12
CA VAL A 387 9.78 -2.33 -30.91
C VAL A 387 9.62 -3.82 -31.20
N VAL A 388 10.18 -4.68 -30.34
CA VAL A 388 10.10 -6.14 -30.50
C VAL A 388 9.48 -6.75 -29.25
N ASP A 389 8.29 -7.32 -29.40
CA ASP A 389 7.51 -7.93 -28.32
C ASP A 389 6.54 -8.94 -28.91
N ASP A 390 6.32 -10.07 -28.23
CA ASP A 390 5.40 -11.13 -28.69
C ASP A 390 3.93 -10.84 -28.36
N ASP A 391 3.66 -9.79 -27.56
CA ASP A 391 2.32 -9.31 -27.26
C ASP A 391 1.88 -8.17 -28.21
N PRO A 392 0.83 -8.39 -29.04
CA PRO A 392 0.35 -7.38 -29.98
C PRO A 392 -0.22 -6.11 -29.31
N VAL A 393 -0.66 -6.20 -28.06
CA VAL A 393 -1.16 -5.05 -27.28
C VAL A 393 0.00 -4.16 -26.84
N VAL A 394 1.10 -4.75 -26.41
CA VAL A 394 2.33 -4.04 -26.03
C VAL A 394 2.92 -3.33 -27.25
N LEU A 395 2.98 -4.02 -28.40
CA LEU A 395 3.42 -3.43 -29.67
C LEU A 395 2.59 -2.20 -30.06
N MET A 396 1.26 -2.29 -29.97
CA MET A 396 0.37 -1.17 -30.29
C MET A 396 0.55 0.01 -29.33
N GLN A 397 0.67 -0.24 -28.02
CA GLN A 397 0.87 0.79 -27.01
C GLN A 397 2.21 1.53 -27.17
N MET A 398 3.30 0.78 -27.38
CA MET A 398 4.61 1.38 -27.58
C MET A 398 4.66 2.18 -28.88
N GLN A 399 4.01 1.70 -29.95
CA GLN A 399 3.92 2.45 -31.19
C GLN A 399 3.23 3.80 -30.99
N GLN A 400 2.06 3.82 -30.36
CA GLN A 400 1.32 5.05 -30.08
C GLN A 400 2.07 5.99 -29.14
N MET A 401 2.75 5.47 -28.11
CA MET A 401 3.53 6.27 -27.17
C MET A 401 4.73 6.94 -27.84
N LEU A 402 5.47 6.19 -28.65
CA LEU A 402 6.67 6.67 -29.34
C LEU A 402 6.31 7.70 -30.42
N THR A 403 5.24 7.46 -31.18
CA THR A 403 4.70 8.46 -32.12
C THR A 403 4.20 9.72 -31.37
N GLY A 404 3.57 9.54 -30.20
CA GLY A 404 3.08 10.64 -29.37
C GLY A 404 4.16 11.57 -28.81
N ILE A 405 5.41 11.10 -28.69
CA ILE A 405 6.57 11.91 -28.26
C ILE A 405 7.40 12.44 -29.45
N GLY A 406 6.90 12.34 -30.68
CA GLY A 406 7.51 12.95 -31.86
C GLY A 406 8.57 12.09 -32.57
N ILE A 407 8.59 10.77 -32.37
CA ILE A 407 9.45 9.87 -33.14
C ILE A 407 8.83 9.66 -34.52
N GLY A 408 9.61 9.99 -35.57
CA GLY A 408 9.13 10.03 -36.95
C GLY A 408 8.78 8.66 -37.56
N GLU A 409 9.44 7.58 -37.15
CA GLU A 409 9.19 6.24 -37.67
C GLU A 409 9.25 5.21 -36.54
N VAL A 410 8.13 4.52 -36.28
CA VAL A 410 8.05 3.47 -35.26
C VAL A 410 7.62 2.16 -35.91
N LEU A 411 8.55 1.22 -35.93
CA LEU A 411 8.44 -0.12 -36.49
C LEU A 411 8.12 -1.12 -35.37
N THR A 412 7.38 -2.18 -35.67
CA THR A 412 6.95 -3.19 -34.67
C THR A 412 7.18 -4.61 -35.20
N ALA A 413 7.77 -5.48 -34.37
CA ALA A 413 8.02 -6.87 -34.73
C ALA A 413 7.57 -7.83 -33.63
N SER A 414 6.92 -8.93 -34.02
CA SER A 414 6.38 -9.91 -33.07
C SER A 414 7.43 -10.83 -32.45
N ASN A 415 8.64 -10.85 -33.01
CA ASN A 415 9.76 -11.68 -32.58
C ASN A 415 11.07 -11.21 -33.22
N GLY A 416 12.20 -11.82 -32.82
CA GLY A 416 13.53 -11.45 -33.31
C GLY A 416 13.76 -11.66 -34.81
N VAL A 417 13.04 -12.60 -35.45
CA VAL A 417 13.16 -12.85 -36.91
C VAL A 417 12.44 -11.75 -37.69
N ASP A 418 11.23 -11.40 -37.26
CA ASP A 418 10.47 -10.28 -37.82
C ASP A 418 11.22 -8.95 -37.65
N ALA A 419 11.89 -8.77 -36.51
CA ALA A 419 12.70 -7.59 -36.22
C ALA A 419 13.85 -7.45 -37.21
N LEU A 420 14.58 -8.55 -37.46
CA LEU A 420 15.65 -8.60 -38.44
C LEU A 420 15.15 -8.33 -39.87
N TRP A 421 13.94 -8.79 -40.21
CA TRP A 421 13.32 -8.51 -41.51
C TRP A 421 12.93 -7.04 -41.68
N GLN A 422 12.46 -6.39 -40.62
CA GLN A 422 12.14 -4.96 -40.65
C GLN A 422 13.40 -4.08 -40.69
N MET A 423 14.50 -4.51 -40.06
CA MET A 423 15.77 -3.77 -40.08
C MET A 423 16.51 -3.85 -41.42
N ASN A 424 16.48 -5.00 -42.09
CA ASN A 424 17.31 -5.23 -43.28
C ASN A 424 16.59 -4.97 -44.62
N GLY A 425 15.28 -4.70 -44.59
CA GLY A 425 14.43 -4.73 -45.78
C GLY A 425 14.33 -6.16 -46.32
N ARG A 426 13.16 -6.55 -46.86
CA ARG A 426 13.00 -7.90 -47.43
C ARG A 426 14.05 -8.16 -48.52
N PRO A 427 14.90 -9.20 -48.42
CA PRO A 427 15.48 -9.78 -49.63
C PRO A 427 14.32 -10.39 -50.44
N ALA A 428 14.31 -10.13 -51.75
CA ALA A 428 13.28 -10.54 -52.69
C ALA A 428 13.06 -12.07 -52.73
#